data_AF-A0A7V5LHE3-F1
#
_entry.id   AF-A0A7V5LHE3-F1
#
_cell.length_a   1.000
_cell.length_b   1.000
_cell.length_c   1.000
_cell.angle_alpha   90.00
_cell.angle_beta   90.00
_cell.angle_gamma   90.00
#
_symmetry.space_group_name_H-M   'P 1'
#
loop_
_entity.id
_entity.type
_entity.pdbx_description
1 polymer ?
#
loop_
_entity_poly.entity_id
_entity_poly.type
_entity_poly.pdbx_seq_one_letter_code
_entity_poly.pdbx_strand_id
1 'polypeptide(L)'
;MSVRFSLFLVLFTLVHFYSFAEFRVNKIFINRLDVFDTTSGDWFFAAKLANSLHFLTREYVIKDELLFEEGGWTDFDALIETEKNLRSMNLFSKVEISIDSLEPLVYDVYVLTKDRWSTNPALLFGTGGESYRIGFRLEELNFLGTATTLTPEILYRSENDTRMQVRLKLFQRRLFRS
;
A
#
# COMPACT_ATOMS: atom_id res chain seq x y z
N MET A 1 -38.77 5.75 26.54
CA MET A 1 -37.40 6.26 26.33
C MET A 1 -36.30 5.32 26.86
N SER A 2 -36.60 4.42 27.83
CA SER A 2 -35.61 3.52 28.46
C SER A 2 -35.15 2.33 27.59
N VAL A 3 -36.05 1.68 26.84
CA VAL A 3 -35.72 0.45 26.08
C VAL A 3 -34.73 0.71 24.95
N ARG A 4 -34.87 1.82 24.21
CA ARG A 4 -33.92 2.21 23.14
C ARG A 4 -32.53 2.52 23.68
N PHE A 5 -32.44 3.10 24.87
CA PHE A 5 -31.16 3.42 25.52
C PHE A 5 -30.46 2.14 26.03
N SER A 6 -31.20 1.20 26.64
CA SER A 6 -30.66 -0.11 27.01
C SER A 6 -30.19 -0.92 25.79
N LEU A 7 -30.94 -0.92 24.69
CA LEU A 7 -30.54 -1.64 23.48
C LEU A 7 -29.25 -1.08 22.87
N PHE A 8 -29.13 0.26 22.86
CA PHE A 8 -27.92 0.93 22.38
C PHE A 8 -26.72 0.67 23.30
N LEU A 9 -26.92 0.68 24.62
CA LEU A 9 -25.88 0.35 25.60
C LEU A 9 -25.41 -1.10 25.44
N VAL A 10 -26.34 -2.06 25.29
CA VAL A 10 -26.01 -3.47 25.08
C VAL A 10 -25.25 -3.67 23.77
N LEU A 11 -25.70 -3.03 22.69
CA LEU A 11 -25.00 -3.09 21.40
C LEU A 11 -23.59 -2.48 21.52
N PHE A 12 -23.47 -1.33 22.20
CA PHE A 12 -22.18 -0.67 22.43
C PHE A 12 -21.22 -1.55 23.24
N THR A 13 -21.70 -2.20 24.31
CA THR A 13 -20.90 -3.11 25.13
C THR A 13 -20.50 -4.37 24.37
N LEU A 14 -21.39 -4.94 23.56
CA LEU A 14 -21.08 -6.11 22.75
C LEU A 14 -20.03 -5.77 21.70
N VAL A 15 -20.18 -4.66 20.97
CA VAL A 15 -19.20 -4.21 19.98
C VAL A 15 -17.83 -3.96 20.63
N HIS A 16 -17.79 -3.30 21.79
CA HIS A 16 -16.53 -3.12 22.52
C HIS A 16 -15.92 -4.45 22.96
N PHE A 17 -16.73 -5.37 23.48
CA PHE A 17 -16.23 -6.68 23.93
C PHE A 17 -15.68 -7.51 22.77
N TYR A 18 -16.28 -7.41 21.57
CA TYR A 18 -15.76 -8.03 20.36
C TYR A 18 -14.46 -7.38 19.88
N SER A 19 -14.31 -6.05 19.98
CA SER A 19 -13.04 -5.36 19.66
C SER A 19 -11.88 -5.80 20.56
N PHE A 20 -12.14 -6.10 21.84
CA PHE A 20 -11.13 -6.55 22.81
C PHE A 20 -11.00 -8.08 22.95
N ALA A 21 -11.70 -8.87 22.13
CA ALA A 21 -11.59 -10.32 22.19
C ALA A 21 -10.26 -10.78 21.59
N GLU A 22 -9.34 -11.19 22.46
CA GLU A 22 -8.04 -11.74 22.04
C GLU A 22 -8.21 -13.14 21.43
N PHE A 23 -7.46 -13.40 20.36
CA PHE A 23 -7.35 -14.71 19.73
C PHE A 23 -5.92 -14.96 19.28
N ARG A 24 -5.56 -16.23 19.12
CA ARG A 24 -4.25 -16.67 18.67
C ARG A 24 -4.22 -16.82 17.16
N VAL A 25 -3.21 -16.25 16.52
CA VAL A 25 -2.93 -16.42 15.09
C VAL A 25 -2.21 -17.75 14.88
N ASN A 26 -2.76 -18.65 14.07
CA ASN A 26 -2.09 -19.90 13.70
C ASN A 26 -1.18 -19.71 12.48
N LYS A 27 -1.76 -19.37 11.33
CA LYS A 27 -1.02 -19.10 10.08
C LYS A 27 -1.45 -17.79 9.42
N ILE A 28 -0.51 -17.17 8.72
CA ILE A 28 -0.76 -15.97 7.92
C ILE A 28 -0.52 -16.30 6.44
N PHE A 29 -1.58 -16.20 5.64
CA PHE A 29 -1.53 -16.43 4.20
C PHE A 29 -1.60 -15.10 3.46
N ILE A 30 -0.56 -14.76 2.70
CA ILE A 30 -0.51 -13.49 1.94
C ILE A 30 -0.72 -13.78 0.46
N ASN A 31 -1.84 -13.32 -0.08
CA ASN A 31 -2.15 -13.36 -1.51
C ASN A 31 -1.91 -11.99 -2.15
N ARG A 32 -1.05 -11.94 -3.16
CA ARG A 32 -0.63 -10.72 -3.85
C ARG A 32 -1.06 -10.78 -5.30
N LEU A 33 -1.90 -9.84 -5.71
CA LEU A 33 -2.43 -9.74 -7.07
C LEU A 33 -1.82 -8.54 -7.79
N ASP A 34 -1.51 -8.71 -9.08
CA ASP A 34 -1.03 -7.64 -9.95
C ASP A 34 -2.10 -6.56 -10.21
N VAL A 35 -1.63 -5.44 -10.76
CA VAL A 35 -2.48 -4.28 -11.12
C VAL A 35 -3.59 -4.67 -12.08
N PHE A 36 -3.24 -5.41 -13.13
CA PHE A 36 -4.16 -5.91 -14.15
C PHE A 36 -4.27 -7.43 -14.08
N ASP A 37 -5.50 -7.92 -14.12
CA ASP A 37 -5.75 -9.35 -14.29
C ASP A 37 -5.56 -9.70 -15.77
N THR A 38 -4.46 -10.38 -16.08
CA THR A 38 -4.15 -10.78 -17.47
C THR A 38 -5.03 -11.92 -17.97
N THR A 39 -5.86 -12.52 -17.12
CA THR A 39 -6.76 -13.63 -17.48
C THR A 39 -8.12 -13.16 -17.97
N SER A 40 -8.50 -11.89 -17.72
CA SER A 40 -9.87 -11.39 -17.95
C SER A 40 -10.09 -10.66 -19.28
N GLY A 41 -9.18 -10.74 -20.25
CA GLY A 41 -9.42 -10.31 -21.64
C GLY A 41 -9.45 -8.79 -21.92
N ASP A 42 -9.34 -7.94 -20.90
CA ASP A 42 -9.38 -6.48 -21.08
C ASP A 42 -8.00 -5.88 -21.39
N TRP A 43 -7.94 -5.04 -22.44
CA TRP A 43 -6.83 -4.14 -22.79
C TRP A 43 -5.43 -4.79 -22.88
N PHE A 44 -5.33 -5.90 -23.61
CA PHE A 44 -4.14 -6.76 -23.77
C PHE A 44 -2.81 -6.02 -24.08
N PHE A 45 -2.84 -4.88 -24.78
CA PHE A 45 -1.62 -4.16 -25.14
C PHE A 45 -1.12 -3.20 -24.04
N ALA A 46 -2.02 -2.46 -23.39
CA ALA A 46 -1.68 -1.55 -22.31
C ALA A 46 -1.36 -2.32 -21.01
N ALA A 47 -2.10 -3.40 -20.72
CA ALA A 47 -1.87 -4.27 -19.58
C ALA A 47 -0.51 -4.99 -19.65
N LYS A 48 -0.03 -5.37 -20.85
CA LYS A 48 1.28 -6.00 -21.03
C LYS A 48 2.44 -5.03 -20.83
N LEU A 49 2.34 -3.81 -21.37
CA LEU A 49 3.36 -2.79 -21.16
C LEU A 49 3.38 -2.36 -19.70
N ALA A 50 2.20 -2.26 -19.08
CA ALA A 50 2.07 -2.00 -17.66
C ALA A 50 2.75 -3.08 -16.82
N ASN A 51 2.36 -4.36 -16.99
CA ASN A 51 2.95 -5.43 -16.19
C ASN A 51 4.44 -5.68 -16.47
N SER A 52 5.01 -5.23 -17.61
CA SER A 52 6.46 -5.31 -17.82
C SER A 52 7.24 -4.25 -17.02
N LEU A 53 6.58 -3.14 -16.68
CA LEU A 53 7.16 -2.05 -15.91
C LEU A 53 6.79 -2.14 -14.42
N HIS A 54 5.66 -2.76 -14.09
CA HIS A 54 5.19 -2.97 -12.73
C HIS A 54 5.93 -4.14 -12.08
N PHE A 55 6.44 -3.92 -10.87
CA PHE A 55 6.94 -4.98 -10.01
C PHE A 55 5.90 -5.28 -8.94
N LEU A 56 5.46 -6.53 -8.86
CA LEU A 56 4.59 -6.98 -7.79
C LEU A 56 5.24 -6.69 -6.42
N THR A 57 4.53 -5.99 -5.55
CA THR A 57 4.98 -5.63 -4.20
C THR A 57 5.43 -6.87 -3.46
N ARG A 58 6.65 -6.86 -2.92
CA ARG A 58 7.24 -8.04 -2.26
C ARG A 58 6.47 -8.35 -0.98
N GLU A 59 6.32 -9.64 -0.69
CA GLU A 59 5.61 -10.12 0.50
C GLU A 59 6.13 -9.51 1.80
N TYR A 60 7.45 -9.30 1.91
CA TYR A 60 8.04 -8.71 3.10
C TYR A 60 7.54 -7.28 3.36
N VAL A 61 7.21 -6.50 2.32
CA VAL A 61 6.67 -5.15 2.46
C VAL A 61 5.32 -5.19 3.18
N ILE A 62 4.52 -6.22 2.87
CA ILE A 62 3.22 -6.44 3.52
C ILE A 62 3.43 -6.91 4.96
N LYS A 63 4.38 -7.85 5.18
CA LYS A 63 4.73 -8.37 6.51
C LYS A 63 5.20 -7.28 7.47
N ASP A 64 6.03 -6.35 6.98
CA ASP A 64 6.55 -5.27 7.81
C ASP A 64 5.40 -4.41 8.38
N GLU A 65 4.22 -4.34 7.74
CA GLU A 65 3.06 -3.56 8.23
C GLU A 65 2.06 -4.36 9.09
N LEU A 66 2.26 -5.68 9.28
CA LEU A 66 1.40 -6.49 10.15
C LEU A 66 1.65 -6.14 11.62
N LEU A 67 0.58 -5.96 12.38
CA LEU A 67 0.64 -5.70 13.83
C LEU A 67 0.56 -6.97 14.69
N PHE A 68 0.67 -8.13 14.05
CA PHE A 68 0.57 -9.46 14.65
C PHE A 68 1.46 -10.45 13.89
N GLU A 69 1.76 -11.57 14.54
CA GLU A 69 2.65 -12.60 14.01
C GLU A 69 2.07 -14.01 14.22
N GLU A 70 2.56 -14.97 13.43
CA GLU A 70 2.17 -16.37 13.59
C GLU A 70 2.52 -16.90 14.98
N GLY A 71 1.58 -17.57 15.62
CA GLY A 71 1.72 -18.13 16.96
C GLY A 71 1.41 -17.17 18.10
N GLY A 72 1.33 -15.86 17.83
CA GLY A 72 1.04 -14.80 18.80
C GLY A 72 -0.45 -14.59 19.06
N TRP A 73 -0.75 -13.87 20.15
CA TRP A 73 -2.10 -13.37 20.46
C TRP A 73 -2.30 -11.98 19.86
N THR A 74 -3.50 -11.71 19.35
CA THR A 74 -3.90 -10.45 18.73
C THR A 74 -5.39 -10.19 18.99
N ASP A 75 -5.89 -9.02 18.62
CA ASP A 75 -7.31 -8.68 18.62
C ASP A 75 -7.78 -8.22 17.23
N PHE A 76 -9.08 -7.91 17.12
CA PHE A 76 -9.68 -7.44 15.86
C PHE A 76 -9.22 -6.02 15.50
N ASP A 77 -8.91 -5.18 16.49
CA ASP A 77 -8.47 -3.81 16.25
C ASP A 77 -7.10 -3.82 15.55
N ALA A 78 -6.19 -4.73 15.91
CA ALA A 78 -4.91 -4.94 15.23
C ALA A 78 -5.07 -5.36 13.77
N LEU A 79 -6.07 -6.19 13.43
CA LEU A 79 -6.38 -6.53 12.03
C LEU A 79 -6.84 -5.29 11.25
N ILE A 80 -7.75 -4.51 11.83
CA ILE A 80 -8.29 -3.29 11.20
C ILE A 80 -7.19 -2.24 11.01
N GLU A 81 -6.35 -2.03 12.03
CA GLU A 81 -5.22 -1.10 11.94
C GLU A 81 -4.15 -1.58 10.96
N THR A 82 -3.90 -2.89 10.86
CA THR A 82 -3.04 -3.46 9.82
C THR A 82 -3.58 -3.17 8.42
N GLU A 83 -4.88 -3.36 8.19
CA GLU A 83 -5.51 -3.03 6.90
C GLU A 83 -5.37 -1.54 6.58
N LYS A 84 -5.58 -0.66 7.57
CA LYS A 84 -5.39 0.79 7.42
C LYS A 84 -3.93 1.14 7.10
N ASN A 85 -2.96 0.51 7.77
CA ASN A 85 -1.53 0.71 7.51
C ASN A 85 -1.18 0.37 6.07
N LEU A 86 -1.61 -0.81 5.58
CA LEU A 86 -1.41 -1.22 4.19
C LEU A 86 -2.06 -0.26 3.21
N ARG A 87 -3.31 0.18 3.46
CA ARG A 87 -4.00 1.18 2.61
C ARG A 87 -3.25 2.52 2.59
N SER A 88 -2.65 2.93 3.71
CA SER A 88 -1.87 4.18 3.81
C SER A 88 -0.60 4.18 2.97
N MET A 89 -0.08 3.02 2.59
CA MET A 89 1.11 2.92 1.74
C MET A 89 0.87 3.44 0.33
N ASN A 90 -0.40 3.55 -0.09
CA ASN A 90 -0.79 4.00 -1.41
C ASN A 90 -0.19 3.15 -2.55
N LEU A 91 0.19 1.90 -2.27
CA LEU A 91 0.69 0.91 -3.25
C LEU A 91 -0.40 -0.06 -3.73
N PHE A 92 -1.51 -0.15 -3.00
CA PHE A 92 -2.56 -1.13 -3.25
C PHE A 92 -3.85 -0.44 -3.71
N SER A 93 -4.53 -1.05 -4.67
CA SER A 93 -5.89 -0.69 -5.08
C SER A 93 -6.94 -1.40 -4.22
N LYS A 94 -6.60 -2.58 -3.68
CA LYS A 94 -7.41 -3.35 -2.73
C LYS A 94 -6.53 -3.95 -1.63
N VAL A 95 -7.02 -3.87 -0.40
CA VAL A 95 -6.51 -4.61 0.75
C VAL A 95 -7.72 -5.25 1.43
N GLU A 96 -7.61 -6.49 1.85
CA GLU A 96 -8.65 -7.20 2.59
C GLU A 96 -7.96 -8.19 3.55
N ILE A 97 -8.39 -8.18 4.81
CA ILE A 97 -7.94 -9.15 5.81
C ILE A 97 -9.17 -9.93 6.28
N SER A 98 -9.12 -11.25 6.17
CA SER A 98 -10.15 -12.15 6.65
C SER A 98 -9.55 -13.23 7.55
N ILE A 99 -10.38 -13.82 8.40
CA ILE A 99 -9.97 -14.88 9.33
C ILE A 99 -10.88 -16.09 9.18
N ASP A 100 -10.30 -17.28 9.41
CA ASP A 100 -11.04 -18.54 9.47
C ASP A 100 -10.74 -19.26 10.79
N SER A 101 -11.79 -19.77 11.43
CA SER A 101 -11.70 -20.37 12.76
C SER A 101 -11.27 -21.84 12.64
N LEU A 102 -10.17 -22.20 13.29
CA LEU A 102 -9.74 -23.60 13.40
C LEU A 102 -10.28 -24.24 14.68
N GLU A 103 -10.14 -23.52 15.78
CA GLU A 103 -10.54 -23.91 17.13
C GLU A 103 -11.04 -22.67 17.89
N PRO A 104 -11.67 -22.80 19.07
CA PRO A 104 -12.02 -21.64 19.87
C PRO A 104 -10.80 -20.74 20.13
N LEU A 105 -10.89 -19.49 19.70
CA LEU A 105 -9.83 -18.47 19.82
C LEU A 105 -8.55 -18.77 19.02
N VAL A 106 -8.58 -19.67 18.04
CA VAL A 106 -7.43 -19.93 17.14
C VAL A 106 -7.87 -19.76 15.70
N TYR A 107 -7.23 -18.82 14.99
CA TYR A 107 -7.63 -18.43 13.64
C TYR A 107 -6.45 -18.45 12.67
N ASP A 108 -6.72 -18.87 11.44
CA ASP A 108 -5.89 -18.55 10.30
C ASP A 108 -6.26 -17.16 9.75
N VAL A 109 -5.27 -16.40 9.32
CA VAL A 109 -5.43 -15.04 8.80
C VAL A 109 -5.04 -15.00 7.33
N TYR A 110 -5.91 -14.43 6.50
CA TYR A 110 -5.70 -14.27 5.06
C TYR A 110 -5.59 -12.79 4.75
N VAL A 111 -4.46 -12.39 4.15
CA VAL A 111 -4.18 -11.02 3.72
C VAL A 111 -4.17 -10.99 2.20
N LEU A 112 -5.17 -10.36 1.61
CA LEU A 112 -5.27 -10.15 0.17
C LEU A 112 -4.88 -8.71 -0.17
N THR A 113 -3.91 -8.57 -1.07
CA THR A 113 -3.51 -7.28 -1.64
C THR A 113 -3.64 -7.33 -3.15
N LYS A 114 -4.15 -6.24 -3.74
CA LYS A 114 -4.07 -5.99 -5.18
C LYS A 114 -3.26 -4.74 -5.40
N ASP A 115 -2.15 -4.85 -6.11
CA ASP A 115 -1.31 -3.72 -6.43
C ASP A 115 -2.07 -2.69 -7.27
N ARG A 116 -1.56 -1.45 -7.23
CA ARG A 116 -1.97 -0.40 -8.15
C ARG A 116 -0.78 0.01 -9.01
N TRP A 117 -1.09 0.64 -10.14
CA TRP A 117 -0.07 1.25 -10.98
C TRP A 117 0.73 2.32 -10.20
N SER A 118 2.06 2.20 -10.20
CA SER A 118 2.98 3.01 -9.37
C SER A 118 3.90 3.97 -10.15
N THR A 119 3.91 3.90 -11.48
CA THR A 119 4.77 4.73 -12.34
C THR A 119 4.08 6.02 -12.81
N ASN A 120 4.61 7.18 -12.43
CA ASN A 120 4.06 8.50 -12.73
C ASN A 120 5.06 9.34 -13.55
N PRO A 121 4.92 9.40 -14.89
CA PRO A 121 5.69 10.34 -15.72
C PRO A 121 5.10 11.76 -15.65
N ALA A 122 5.97 12.78 -15.66
CA ALA A 122 5.57 14.18 -15.64
C ALA A 122 6.47 15.04 -16.56
N LEU A 123 5.83 15.88 -17.38
CA LEU A 123 6.51 16.96 -18.09
C LEU A 123 6.58 18.19 -17.16
N LEU A 124 7.74 18.82 -17.09
CA LEU A 124 7.99 20.00 -16.29
C LEU A 124 8.15 21.19 -17.22
N PHE A 125 7.40 22.27 -17.01
CA PHE A 125 7.55 23.51 -17.77
C PHE A 125 7.22 24.71 -16.89
N GLY A 126 7.77 25.87 -17.23
CA GLY A 126 7.45 27.12 -16.55
C GLY A 126 8.26 28.29 -17.09
N THR A 127 7.73 29.49 -16.91
CA THR A 127 8.35 30.76 -17.33
C THR A 127 8.45 31.72 -16.13
N GLY A 128 9.37 32.67 -16.20
CA GLY A 128 9.56 33.71 -15.19
C GLY A 128 10.50 34.79 -15.71
N GLY A 129 9.99 36.01 -15.90
CA GLY A 129 10.72 37.07 -16.61
C GLY A 129 11.11 36.63 -18.01
N GLU A 130 12.38 36.81 -18.37
CA GLU A 130 12.97 36.32 -19.64
C GLU A 130 13.42 34.85 -19.58
N SER A 131 13.19 34.18 -18.44
CA SER A 131 13.63 32.80 -18.22
C SER A 131 12.52 31.78 -18.42
N TYR A 132 12.91 30.60 -18.90
CA TYR A 132 12.05 29.42 -19.02
C TYR A 132 12.75 28.17 -18.51
N ARG A 133 11.94 27.17 -18.17
CA ARG A 133 12.37 25.83 -17.78
C ARG A 133 11.53 24.79 -18.50
N ILE A 134 12.18 23.71 -18.93
CA ILE A 134 11.54 22.55 -19.56
C ILE A 134 12.25 21.28 -19.09
N GLY A 135 11.51 20.24 -18.77
CA GLY A 135 12.09 19.02 -18.23
C GLY A 135 11.13 17.86 -18.18
N PHE A 136 11.64 16.76 -17.66
CA PHE A 136 10.92 15.51 -17.48
C PHE A 136 11.26 14.92 -16.12
N ARG A 137 10.26 14.32 -15.47
CA ARG A 137 10.40 13.55 -14.24
C ARG A 137 9.68 12.23 -14.41
N LEU A 138 10.29 11.15 -13.94
CA LEU A 138 9.63 9.87 -13.75
C LEU A 138 9.62 9.57 -12.26
N GLU A 139 8.48 9.22 -11.69
CA GLU A 139 8.36 8.78 -10.30
C GLU A 139 7.86 7.34 -10.28
N GLU A 140 8.62 6.45 -9.66
CA GLU A 140 8.25 5.05 -9.45
C GLU A 140 8.10 4.80 -7.95
N LEU A 141 6.88 4.56 -7.46
CA LEU A 141 6.58 4.44 -6.02
C LEU A 141 6.95 3.06 -5.43
N ASN A 142 7.05 2.03 -6.27
CA ASN A 142 7.27 0.64 -5.87
C ASN A 142 8.47 0.03 -6.60
N PHE A 143 9.59 0.75 -6.62
CA PHE A 143 10.77 0.34 -7.37
C PHE A 143 11.19 -1.09 -6.99
N LEU A 144 11.24 -1.99 -7.97
CA LEU A 144 11.56 -3.41 -7.78
C LEU A 144 10.66 -4.16 -6.77
N GLY A 145 9.46 -3.65 -6.51
CA GLY A 145 8.49 -4.21 -5.56
C GLY A 145 8.83 -3.94 -4.09
N THR A 146 9.71 -2.97 -3.81
CA THR A 146 10.31 -2.80 -2.48
C THR A 146 9.67 -1.71 -1.62
N ALA A 147 8.60 -1.07 -2.10
CA ALA A 147 8.07 0.19 -1.56
C ALA A 147 9.09 1.35 -1.52
N THR A 148 10.18 1.26 -2.30
CA THR A 148 11.10 2.38 -2.52
C THR A 148 10.55 3.29 -3.62
N THR A 149 10.47 4.59 -3.32
CA THR A 149 10.22 5.62 -4.31
C THR A 149 11.52 6.04 -5.00
N LEU A 150 11.57 5.92 -6.32
CA LEU A 150 12.66 6.36 -7.18
C LEU A 150 12.19 7.51 -8.09
N THR A 151 12.89 8.64 -8.07
CA THR A 151 12.50 9.82 -8.86
C THR A 151 13.68 10.45 -9.61
N PRO A 152 14.02 9.97 -10.82
CA PRO A 152 14.88 10.69 -11.75
C PRO A 152 14.16 11.91 -12.36
N GLU A 153 14.88 13.01 -12.46
CA GLU A 153 14.43 14.28 -13.04
C GLU A 153 15.55 14.92 -13.86
N ILE A 154 15.21 15.38 -15.06
CA ILE A 154 16.09 16.17 -15.93
C ILE A 154 15.37 17.48 -16.24
N LEU A 155 16.05 18.61 -16.06
CA LEU A 155 15.47 19.93 -16.21
C LEU A 155 16.46 20.88 -16.88
N TYR A 156 16.03 21.49 -17.97
CA TYR A 156 16.70 22.61 -18.60
C TYR A 156 16.18 23.93 -18.02
N ARG A 157 17.07 24.89 -17.75
CA ARG A 157 16.78 26.24 -17.23
C ARG A 157 17.57 27.27 -18.05
N SER A 158 16.91 28.32 -18.53
CA SER A 158 17.58 29.37 -19.32
C SER A 158 18.23 30.48 -18.48
N GLU A 159 17.90 30.56 -17.19
CA GLU A 159 18.32 31.62 -16.27
C GLU A 159 19.83 31.57 -15.93
N ASN A 160 20.45 30.39 -15.99
CA ASN A 160 21.77 30.14 -15.42
C ASN A 160 22.76 29.63 -16.48
N ASP A 161 24.06 29.86 -16.27
CA ASP A 161 25.14 29.24 -17.09
C ASP A 161 25.09 27.70 -17.02
N THR A 162 24.72 27.15 -15.86
CA THR A 162 24.46 25.72 -15.68
C THR A 162 23.04 25.39 -16.16
N ARG A 163 22.87 25.38 -17.48
CA ARG A 163 21.57 25.23 -18.15
C ARG A 163 20.87 23.91 -17.87
N MET A 164 21.61 22.85 -17.52
CA MET A 164 21.08 21.50 -17.29
C MET A 164 21.16 21.10 -15.83
N GLN A 165 20.06 20.57 -15.29
CA GLN A 165 19.96 19.99 -13.96
C GLN A 165 19.52 18.53 -14.07
N VAL A 166 20.26 17.63 -13.43
CA VAL A 166 19.88 16.23 -13.23
C VAL A 166 19.72 16.00 -11.75
N ARG A 167 18.61 15.37 -11.36
CA ARG A 167 18.32 15.02 -9.96
C ARG A 167 17.85 13.59 -9.88
N LEU A 168 18.37 12.85 -8.90
CA LEU A 168 17.90 11.54 -8.53
C LEU A 168 17.44 11.62 -7.07
N LYS A 169 16.19 11.26 -6.79
CA LYS A 169 15.69 11.08 -5.42
C LYS A 169 15.39 9.60 -5.18
N LEU A 170 15.75 9.15 -3.99
CA LEU A 170 15.41 7.83 -3.45
C LEU A 170 14.77 8.05 -2.09
N PHE A 171 13.59 7.48 -1.88
CA PHE A 171 12.89 7.55 -0.61
C PHE A 171 12.37 6.16 -0.24
N GLN A 172 12.59 5.78 1.01
CA GLN A 172 12.18 4.49 1.55
C GLN A 172 11.42 4.76 2.85
N ARG A 173 10.17 4.26 2.96
CA ARG A 173 9.35 4.46 4.17
C ARG A 173 9.98 3.80 5.40
N ARG A 174 10.55 2.61 5.24
CA ARG A 174 11.24 1.86 6.31
C ARG A 174 12.67 1.52 5.89
N LEU A 175 13.65 2.19 6.50
CA LEU A 175 15.07 1.88 6.32
C LEU A 175 15.49 0.64 7.12
N PHE A 176 14.92 0.49 8.31
CA PHE A 176 15.14 -0.66 9.19
C PHE A 176 13.85 -1.47 9.27
N ARG A 177 14.01 -2.79 9.22
CA ARG A 177 12.92 -3.76 9.28
C ARG A 177 12.83 -4.26 10.73
N SER A 178 11.62 -4.26 11.29
CA SER A 178 11.31 -4.77 12.63
C SER A 178 11.00 -6.25 12.55
#